data_AF-A0A7W0CSM0-F1
#
_entry.id   AF-A0A7W0CSM0-F1
#
_cell.length_a   1.000
_cell.length_b   1.000
_cell.length_c   1.000
_cell.angle_alpha   90.00
_cell.angle_beta   90.00
_cell.angle_gamma   90.00
#
_symmetry.space_group_name_H-M   'P 1'
#
loop_
_entity.id
_entity.type
_entity.pdbx_description
1 polymer ?
#
loop_
_entity_poly.entity_id
_entity_poly.type
_entity_poly.pdbx_seq_one_letter_code
_entity_poly.pdbx_strand_id
1 'polypeptide(L)'
;MPSPHRMSPPPPPWSLPAPRLYVLPAAQAPVALIMRRGPSGWWHLLRWDLERPAVEPGAWFHGLLYPRRCGLSPDGRLLGYFALKHGEDPWHTYFAVSRAPWLTALAAWHTFGTWTTGCHFGRDGRLTITGSVDSRPFHGAYPHRVEIEPVDTRWSDADLYNEHRRGWRAVPGGGRAVERRGPGGQRLVLEHRGVDFGRHSIEGVLVRYELDGVDLEDVGWADWDGRGRLLVATRQGEVAILEHRGVWKRTWSHDLNGLEPDPTPSPEWARAW
;
A
#
# COMPACT_ATOMS: atom_id res chain seq x y z
N MET A 1 -42.22 -5.22 -7.02
CA MET A 1 -41.77 -3.88 -6.60
C MET A 1 -40.46 -4.05 -5.84
N PRO A 2 -39.31 -3.61 -6.37
CA PRO A 2 -38.04 -3.71 -5.67
C PRO A 2 -37.92 -2.58 -4.64
N SER A 3 -37.45 -2.92 -3.43
CA SER A 3 -37.16 -1.94 -2.37
C SER A 3 -36.08 -0.96 -2.83
N PRO A 4 -36.21 0.35 -2.53
CA PRO A 4 -35.16 1.30 -2.82
C PRO A 4 -33.97 1.05 -1.90
N HIS A 5 -32.84 0.68 -2.50
CA HIS A 5 -31.54 0.66 -1.83
C HIS A 5 -31.30 2.01 -1.18
N ARG A 6 -31.25 2.03 0.15
CA ARG A 6 -30.98 3.25 0.92
C ARG A 6 -29.50 3.57 0.78
N MET A 7 -29.15 4.37 -0.23
CA MET A 7 -27.83 5.02 -0.27
C MET A 7 -27.69 5.88 0.99
N SER A 8 -26.61 5.67 1.73
CA SER A 8 -26.25 6.58 2.82
C SER A 8 -26.09 7.99 2.26
N PRO A 9 -26.60 9.03 2.94
CA PRO A 9 -26.44 10.40 2.47
C PRO A 9 -24.95 10.76 2.40
N PRO A 10 -24.54 11.64 1.46
CA PRO A 10 -23.18 12.14 1.42
C PRO A 10 -22.85 12.82 2.75
N PRO A 11 -21.62 12.69 3.24
CA PRO A 11 -21.25 13.29 4.50
C PRO A 11 -21.32 14.83 4.35
N PRO A 12 -21.64 15.55 5.44
CA PRO A 12 -21.89 16.98 5.39
C PRO A 12 -20.65 17.77 4.91
N PRO A 13 -20.82 18.97 4.35
CA PRO A 13 -19.77 19.75 3.67
C PRO A 13 -18.60 20.19 4.57
N TRP A 14 -18.68 19.97 5.88
CA TRP A 14 -17.66 20.26 6.89
C TRP A 14 -16.97 19.00 7.43
N SER A 15 -17.30 17.81 6.92
CA SER A 15 -16.54 16.60 7.19
C SER A 15 -15.28 16.57 6.32
N LEU A 16 -14.12 16.37 6.94
CA LEU A 16 -12.91 16.10 6.18
C LEU A 16 -13.12 14.83 5.34
N PRO A 17 -12.68 14.79 4.08
CA PRO A 17 -12.81 13.58 3.28
C PRO A 17 -12.04 12.45 3.96
N ALA A 18 -12.61 11.24 3.96
CA ALA A 18 -12.01 10.05 4.55
C ALA A 18 -10.57 9.85 4.05
N PRO A 19 -9.63 9.31 4.85
CA PRO A 19 -8.29 9.07 4.36
C PRO A 19 -8.29 8.04 3.23
N ARG A 20 -7.39 8.20 2.25
CA ARG A 20 -7.14 7.14 1.26
C ARG A 20 -6.16 6.15 1.87
N LEU A 21 -6.44 4.86 1.71
CA LEU A 21 -5.67 3.80 2.32
C LEU A 21 -5.04 2.91 1.25
N TYR A 22 -3.80 2.51 1.48
CA TYR A 22 -3.13 1.42 0.77
C TYR A 22 -2.46 0.53 1.80
N VAL A 23 -2.42 -0.79 1.57
CA VAL A 23 -1.85 -1.73 2.53
C VAL A 23 -0.80 -2.61 1.86
N LEU A 24 0.32 -2.81 2.55
CA LEU A 24 1.42 -3.69 2.15
C LEU A 24 1.55 -4.83 3.18
N PRO A 25 0.96 -6.01 2.93
CA PRO A 25 1.13 -7.19 3.79
C PRO A 25 2.52 -7.81 3.67
N ALA A 26 3.11 -8.21 4.79
CA ALA A 26 4.34 -8.97 4.82
C ALA A 26 4.10 -10.41 4.33
N ALA A 27 5.02 -10.95 3.54
CA ALA A 27 4.83 -12.26 2.91
C ALA A 27 5.04 -13.45 3.87
N GLN A 28 5.78 -13.26 4.97
CA GLN A 28 6.19 -14.32 5.91
C GLN A 28 5.97 -13.95 7.38
N ALA A 29 5.28 -12.84 7.65
CA ALA A 29 4.93 -12.42 9.01
C ALA A 29 3.46 -11.98 9.08
N PRO A 30 2.77 -12.17 10.22
CA PRO A 30 1.39 -11.75 10.39
C PRO A 30 1.32 -10.23 10.67
N VAL A 31 1.86 -9.44 9.76
CA VAL A 31 1.89 -7.98 9.85
C VAL A 31 1.64 -7.37 8.47
N ALA A 32 0.98 -6.23 8.44
CA ALA A 32 0.88 -5.38 7.26
C ALA A 32 1.26 -3.94 7.62
N LEU A 33 1.67 -3.17 6.61
CA LEU A 33 1.86 -1.74 6.74
C LEU A 33 0.70 -1.01 6.08
N ILE A 34 0.02 -0.15 6.82
CA ILE A 34 -1.02 0.75 6.31
C ILE A 34 -0.35 2.07 5.93
N MET A 35 -0.55 2.50 4.69
CA MET A 35 -0.18 3.83 4.21
C MET A 35 -1.46 4.66 4.10
N ARG A 36 -1.69 5.52 5.09
CA ARG A 36 -2.85 6.41 5.19
C ARG A 36 -2.51 7.77 4.60
N ARG A 37 -3.25 8.24 3.60
CA ARG A 37 -3.11 9.59 3.01
C ARG A 37 -4.25 10.52 3.43
N GLY A 38 -3.93 11.49 4.27
CA GLY A 38 -4.84 12.52 4.78
C GLY A 38 -4.40 13.01 6.17
N PRO A 39 -4.90 14.16 6.66
CA PRO A 39 -5.48 15.24 5.86
C PRO A 39 -4.46 15.82 4.85
N SER A 40 -4.94 16.49 3.80
CA SER A 40 -4.19 17.19 2.72
C SER A 40 -2.66 17.19 2.79
N GLY A 41 -2.00 16.38 1.95
CA GLY A 41 -0.53 16.33 1.83
C GLY A 41 0.20 15.49 2.88
N TRP A 42 -0.50 15.07 3.94
CA TRP A 42 0.05 14.21 4.98
C TRP A 42 -0.17 12.72 4.70
N TRP A 43 0.81 11.95 5.16
CA TRP A 43 0.79 10.51 5.25
C TRP A 43 1.00 10.07 6.69
N HIS A 44 0.34 8.99 7.08
CA HIS A 44 0.62 8.27 8.30
C HIS A 44 0.87 6.79 8.00
N LEU A 45 1.96 6.28 8.54
CA LEU A 45 2.39 4.90 8.36
C LEU A 45 2.01 4.17 9.63
N LEU A 46 1.21 3.11 9.52
CA LEU A 46 0.73 2.36 10.67
C LEU A 46 1.07 0.88 10.53
N ARG A 47 1.59 0.27 11.60
CA ARG A 47 1.78 -1.17 11.66
C ARG A 47 0.44 -1.81 12.00
N TRP A 48 0.03 -2.77 11.20
CA TRP A 48 -1.15 -3.59 11.44
C TRP A 48 -0.72 -4.99 11.86
N ASP A 49 -0.84 -5.29 13.15
CA ASP A 49 -0.66 -6.65 13.66
C ASP A 49 -1.86 -7.50 13.24
N LEU A 50 -1.62 -8.60 12.53
CA LEU A 50 -2.67 -9.49 12.05
C LEU A 50 -2.88 -10.69 12.97
N GLU A 51 -1.92 -11.00 13.85
CA GLU A 51 -2.04 -12.10 14.80
C GLU A 51 -2.89 -11.72 16.01
N ARG A 52 -2.64 -10.53 16.56
CA ARG A 52 -3.45 -9.87 17.57
C ARG A 52 -3.96 -8.56 16.97
N PRO A 53 -5.09 -8.59 16.23
CA PRO A 53 -5.56 -7.47 15.41
C PRO A 53 -5.50 -6.11 16.14
N ALA A 54 -4.50 -5.32 15.77
CA ALA A 54 -4.22 -4.02 16.36
C ALA A 54 -3.50 -3.12 15.34
N VAL A 55 -3.71 -1.82 15.46
CA VAL A 55 -3.04 -0.81 14.64
C VAL A 55 -2.17 0.03 15.57
N GLU A 56 -0.89 0.10 15.23
CA GLU A 56 0.12 0.85 15.98
C GLU A 56 0.63 2.02 15.13
N PRO A 57 0.70 3.24 15.69
CA PRO A 57 1.14 4.41 14.95
C PRO A 57 2.64 4.35 14.64
N GLY A 58 3.02 4.89 13.48
CA GLY A 58 4.39 5.08 13.04
C GLY A 58 4.64 6.50 12.56
N ALA A 59 5.42 6.65 11.48
CA ALA A 59 5.79 7.97 11.00
C ALA A 59 4.58 8.77 10.50
N TRP A 60 4.61 10.08 10.76
CA TRP A 60 3.90 11.07 9.94
C TRP A 60 4.86 11.68 8.93
N PHE A 61 4.39 11.88 7.71
CA PHE A 61 5.19 12.39 6.61
C PHE A 61 4.41 13.41 5.79
N HIS A 62 4.98 14.58 5.57
CA HIS A 62 4.43 15.60 4.69
C HIS A 62 5.19 15.57 3.34
N GLY A 63 4.46 15.27 2.27
CA GLY A 63 5.02 15.08 0.94
C GLY A 63 4.22 14.07 0.10
N LEU A 64 4.84 13.53 -0.95
CA LEU A 64 4.23 12.48 -1.77
C LEU A 64 4.92 11.15 -1.50
N LEU A 65 4.12 10.14 -1.15
CA LEU A 65 4.51 8.73 -1.20
C LEU A 65 3.75 8.08 -2.37
N TYR A 66 4.35 7.03 -2.93
CA TYR A 66 3.76 6.26 -4.02
C TYR A 66 3.60 4.80 -3.58
N PRO A 67 2.57 4.47 -2.77
CA PRO A 67 2.40 3.15 -2.18
C PRO A 67 2.47 1.98 -3.16
N ARG A 68 2.00 2.14 -4.40
CA ARG A 68 2.04 1.09 -5.43
C ARG A 68 3.45 0.73 -5.88
N ARG A 69 4.43 1.60 -5.57
CA ARG A 69 5.85 1.47 -5.90
C ARG A 69 6.70 1.09 -4.68
N CYS A 70 6.07 1.02 -3.51
CA CYS A 70 6.70 0.63 -2.25
C CYS A 70 6.59 -0.88 -2.03
N GLY A 71 7.54 -1.45 -1.29
CA GLY A 71 7.53 -2.86 -0.90
C GLY A 71 7.82 -3.03 0.59
N LEU A 72 7.16 -4.00 1.23
CA LEU A 72 7.47 -4.42 2.59
C LEU A 72 8.32 -5.69 2.56
N SER A 73 9.35 -5.79 3.40
CA SER A 73 10.18 -7.00 3.49
C SER A 73 9.34 -8.21 3.90
N PRO A 74 9.76 -9.45 3.54
CA PRO A 74 9.00 -10.65 3.85
C PRO A 74 8.68 -10.80 5.34
N ASP A 75 9.58 -10.39 6.22
CA ASP A 75 9.41 -10.41 7.68
C ASP A 75 8.69 -9.18 8.25
N GLY A 76 8.32 -8.22 7.40
CA GLY A 76 7.59 -7.02 7.79
C GLY A 76 8.41 -5.93 8.46
N ARG A 77 9.74 -6.07 8.54
CA ARG A 77 10.60 -5.15 9.31
C ARG A 77 11.13 -3.96 8.51
N LEU A 78 11.35 -4.11 7.21
CA LEU A 78 11.90 -3.07 6.35
C LEU A 78 10.85 -2.62 5.34
N LEU A 79 10.77 -1.32 5.13
CA LEU A 79 9.99 -0.68 4.08
C LEU A 79 10.96 -0.11 3.05
N GLY A 80 10.80 -0.54 1.80
CA GLY A 80 11.34 0.15 0.63
C GLY A 80 10.25 1.09 0.14
N TYR A 81 10.53 2.40 0.12
CA TYR A 81 9.52 3.39 -0.24
C TYR A 81 10.03 4.36 -1.30
N PHE A 82 9.12 4.75 -2.19
CA PHE A 82 9.34 5.80 -3.17
C PHE A 82 8.67 7.09 -2.71
N ALA A 83 9.43 8.17 -2.65
CA ALA A 83 8.97 9.46 -2.18
C ALA A 83 9.37 10.59 -3.12
N LEU A 84 8.53 11.62 -3.14
CA LEU A 84 8.83 12.90 -3.76
C LEU A 84 8.56 14.02 -2.74
N LYS A 85 9.56 14.89 -2.57
CA LYS A 85 9.52 16.05 -1.70
C LYS A 85 10.09 17.26 -2.45
N HIS A 86 9.34 18.35 -2.48
CA HIS A 86 9.76 19.57 -3.17
C HIS A 86 10.64 20.43 -2.25
N GLY A 87 11.72 21.00 -2.78
CA GLY A 87 12.50 22.05 -2.12
C GLY A 87 13.46 21.58 -1.01
N GLU A 88 13.69 20.29 -0.87
CA GLU A 88 14.65 19.75 0.10
C GLU A 88 15.77 19.01 -0.63
N ASP A 89 16.94 19.62 -0.72
CA ASP A 89 18.18 18.97 -1.18
C ASP A 89 18.82 18.24 0.01
N PRO A 90 19.31 16.98 -0.11
CA PRO A 90 19.31 16.10 -1.29
C PRO A 90 18.00 15.32 -1.53
N TRP A 91 16.97 15.53 -0.70
CA TRP A 91 15.75 14.72 -0.66
C TRP A 91 14.67 15.14 -1.66
N HIS A 92 14.96 15.07 -2.96
CA HIS A 92 14.01 15.46 -4.02
C HIS A 92 13.06 14.33 -4.44
N THR A 93 13.51 13.41 -5.27
CA THR A 93 12.78 12.19 -5.65
C THR A 93 13.72 11.03 -5.42
N TYR A 94 13.29 10.07 -4.60
CA TYR A 94 14.19 9.04 -4.10
C TYR A 94 13.46 7.75 -3.77
N PHE A 95 14.19 6.63 -3.89
CA PHE A 95 13.88 5.41 -3.16
C PHE A 95 14.67 5.39 -1.87
N ALA A 96 14.05 4.92 -0.80
CA ALA A 96 14.75 4.71 0.46
C ALA A 96 14.31 3.41 1.13
N VAL A 97 15.17 2.90 1.99
CA VAL A 97 14.86 1.80 2.91
C VAL A 97 14.79 2.36 4.32
N SER A 98 13.74 2.04 5.06
CA SER A 98 13.58 2.34 6.48
C SER A 98 13.12 1.11 7.26
N ARG A 99 13.15 1.17 8.59
CA ARG A 99 12.43 0.21 9.43
C ARG A 99 10.95 0.59 9.50
N ALA A 100 10.06 -0.34 9.18
CA ALA A 100 8.62 -0.15 9.29
C ALA A 100 8.19 -0.08 10.78
N PRO A 101 7.20 0.74 11.16
CA PRO A 101 6.39 1.65 10.33
C PRO A 101 6.96 3.09 10.25
N TRP A 102 8.27 3.27 10.37
CA TRP A 102 8.93 4.57 10.34
C TRP A 102 9.55 4.89 8.97
N LEU A 103 9.90 6.17 8.76
CA LEU A 103 10.45 6.68 7.49
C LEU A 103 11.82 7.33 7.65
N THR A 104 12.53 7.07 8.75
CA THR A 104 13.95 7.41 8.80
C THR A 104 14.70 6.52 7.81
N ALA A 105 15.23 7.15 6.76
CA ALA A 105 16.01 6.45 5.73
C ALA A 105 17.31 5.89 6.33
N LEU A 106 17.52 4.59 6.18
CA LEU A 106 18.75 3.87 6.48
C LEU A 106 19.65 3.75 5.24
N ALA A 107 19.05 3.75 4.06
CA ALA A 107 19.70 3.91 2.77
C ALA A 107 18.78 4.64 1.79
N ALA A 108 19.30 5.47 0.89
CA ALA A 108 18.50 6.13 -0.14
C ALA A 108 19.27 6.36 -1.45
N TRP A 109 18.55 6.28 -2.57
CA TRP A 109 19.03 6.47 -3.94
C TRP A 109 18.21 7.57 -4.61
N HIS A 110 18.88 8.48 -5.32
CA HIS A 110 18.16 9.44 -6.14
C HIS A 110 17.49 8.73 -7.30
N THR A 111 16.36 9.28 -7.72
CA THR A 111 15.71 8.90 -8.97
C THR A 111 15.69 10.08 -9.93
N PHE A 112 15.74 9.78 -11.22
CA PHE A 112 15.63 10.79 -12.28
C PHE A 112 14.15 11.08 -12.58
N GLY A 113 13.50 11.81 -11.67
CA GLY A 113 12.06 12.06 -11.70
C GLY A 113 11.21 10.86 -11.26
N THR A 114 9.97 10.80 -11.72
CA THR A 114 8.99 9.76 -11.34
C THR A 114 8.91 8.59 -12.32
N TRP A 115 9.93 8.41 -13.17
CA TRP A 115 10.04 7.29 -14.12
C TRP A 115 10.54 6.01 -13.43
N THR A 116 9.70 5.46 -12.56
CA THR A 116 9.99 4.29 -11.73
C THR A 116 8.78 3.35 -11.70
N THR A 117 9.02 2.05 -11.57
CA THR A 117 7.95 1.04 -11.51
C THR A 117 7.70 0.61 -10.06
N GLY A 118 8.74 0.38 -9.26
CA GLY A 118 8.60 0.01 -7.86
C GLY A 118 9.84 -0.63 -7.26
N CYS A 119 9.74 -1.08 -6.02
CA CYS A 119 10.78 -1.86 -5.36
C CYS A 119 10.19 -3.07 -4.64
N HIS A 120 10.99 -4.13 -4.48
CA HIS A 120 10.60 -5.31 -3.71
C HIS A 120 11.80 -5.95 -3.02
N PHE A 121 11.52 -6.70 -1.95
CA PHE A 121 12.52 -7.46 -1.21
C PHE A 121 12.44 -8.95 -1.56
N GLY A 122 13.60 -9.54 -1.84
CA GLY A 122 13.78 -10.99 -1.93
C GLY A 122 13.78 -11.66 -0.56
N ARG A 123 13.58 -12.99 -0.54
CA ARG A 123 13.64 -13.80 0.70
C ARG A 123 15.05 -13.84 1.30
N ASP A 124 16.07 -13.60 0.49
CA ASP A 124 17.49 -13.49 0.84
C ASP A 124 17.87 -12.09 1.36
N GLY A 125 16.90 -11.19 1.55
CA GLY A 125 17.14 -9.82 1.96
C GLY A 125 17.61 -8.91 0.82
N ARG A 126 17.69 -9.39 -0.42
CA ARG A 126 18.03 -8.55 -1.57
C ARG A 126 16.96 -7.48 -1.80
N LEU A 127 17.37 -6.26 -2.09
CA LEU A 127 16.48 -5.20 -2.58
C LEU A 127 16.58 -5.12 -4.09
N THR A 128 15.45 -5.14 -4.78
CA THR A 128 15.38 -4.83 -6.22
C THR A 128 14.60 -3.55 -6.42
N ILE A 129 15.18 -2.59 -7.13
CA ILE A 129 14.55 -1.33 -7.53
C ILE A 129 14.37 -1.35 -9.05
N THR A 130 13.14 -1.22 -9.52
CA THR A 130 12.80 -1.17 -10.94
C THR A 130 12.56 0.29 -11.32
N GLY A 131 13.51 0.93 -12.01
CA GLY A 131 13.41 2.34 -12.39
C GLY A 131 14.75 3.03 -12.66
N SER A 132 14.68 4.30 -13.08
CA SER A 132 15.87 5.13 -13.31
C SER A 132 16.41 5.69 -12.00
N VAL A 133 17.39 5.00 -11.40
CA VAL A 133 17.99 5.34 -10.11
C VAL A 133 19.51 5.34 -10.17
N ASP A 134 20.14 6.07 -9.25
CA ASP A 134 21.60 6.04 -9.09
C ASP A 134 22.10 4.64 -8.73
N SER A 135 23.29 4.30 -9.24
CA SER A 135 23.93 3.00 -8.95
C SER A 135 24.38 2.84 -7.49
N ARG A 136 24.52 3.94 -6.75
CA ARG A 136 24.95 3.99 -5.36
C ARG A 136 23.99 4.84 -4.54
N PRO A 137 23.77 4.51 -3.26
CA PRO A 137 22.97 5.37 -2.40
C PRO A 137 23.71 6.69 -2.13
N PHE A 138 22.99 7.81 -2.11
CA PHE A 138 23.52 9.10 -1.69
C PHE A 138 23.47 9.26 -0.15
N HIS A 139 22.65 8.44 0.51
CA HIS A 139 22.51 8.42 1.97
C HIS A 139 22.58 6.98 2.47
N GLY A 140 23.38 6.76 3.52
CA GLY A 140 23.51 5.46 4.17
C GLY A 140 24.04 4.35 3.27
N ALA A 141 23.84 3.10 3.69
CA ALA A 141 24.26 1.92 2.95
C ALA A 141 23.35 0.74 3.27
N TYR A 142 22.91 -0.01 2.25
CA TYR A 142 22.11 -1.21 2.44
C TYR A 142 23.01 -2.42 2.71
N PRO A 143 22.74 -3.23 3.76
CA PRO A 143 23.64 -4.30 4.18
C PRO A 143 23.59 -5.54 3.27
N HIS A 144 22.60 -5.64 2.38
CA HIS A 144 22.43 -6.76 1.46
C HIS A 144 22.61 -6.32 0.00
N ARG A 145 22.49 -7.28 -0.92
CA ARG A 145 22.58 -7.00 -2.36
C ARG A 145 21.46 -6.05 -2.80
N VAL A 146 21.81 -5.11 -3.68
CA VAL A 146 20.87 -4.26 -4.40
C VAL A 146 20.94 -4.59 -5.89
N GLU A 147 19.80 -4.80 -6.51
CA GLU A 147 19.66 -4.96 -7.96
C GLU A 147 18.83 -3.81 -8.53
N ILE A 148 19.31 -3.22 -9.62
CA ILE A 148 18.61 -2.14 -10.32
C ILE A 148 18.15 -2.71 -11.66
N GLU A 149 16.83 -2.78 -11.83
CA GLU A 149 16.17 -3.23 -13.05
C GLU A 149 15.73 -2.01 -13.88
N PRO A 150 15.76 -2.09 -15.22
CA PRO A 150 15.26 -1.02 -16.07
C PRO A 150 13.76 -0.77 -15.82
N VAL A 151 13.31 0.46 -16.09
CA VAL A 151 11.90 0.82 -15.99
C VAL A 151 11.04 -0.03 -16.94
N ASP A 152 9.93 -0.55 -16.43
CA ASP A 152 8.87 -1.11 -17.30
C ASP A 152 7.97 0.05 -17.75
N THR A 153 7.92 0.31 -19.05
CA THR A 153 7.11 1.39 -19.65
C THR A 153 5.65 1.01 -19.83
N ARG A 154 5.25 -0.22 -19.48
CA ARG A 154 3.84 -0.61 -19.37
C ARG A 154 3.27 -0.05 -18.08
N TRP A 155 2.80 1.20 -18.14
CA TRP A 155 2.32 1.93 -16.96
C TRP A 155 1.18 1.24 -16.20
N SER A 156 0.35 0.43 -16.87
CA SER A 156 -0.65 -0.40 -16.19
C SER A 156 -0.03 -1.47 -15.29
N ASP A 157 1.11 -2.03 -15.70
CA ASP A 157 1.83 -3.05 -14.95
C ASP A 157 2.58 -2.40 -13.77
N ALA A 158 2.95 -1.12 -13.91
CA ALA A 158 3.46 -0.29 -12.81
C ALA A 158 2.37 0.01 -11.76
N ASP A 159 1.14 0.33 -12.18
CA ASP A 159 0.03 0.55 -11.26
C ASP A 159 -0.35 -0.72 -10.48
N LEU A 160 -0.10 -1.90 -11.06
CA LEU A 160 -0.36 -3.22 -10.47
C LEU A 160 0.92 -3.94 -10.00
N TYR A 161 2.02 -3.21 -9.83
CA TYR A 161 3.33 -3.79 -9.53
C TYR A 161 3.28 -4.69 -8.29
N ASN A 162 2.68 -4.20 -7.20
CA ASN A 162 2.54 -4.94 -5.96
C ASN A 162 1.66 -6.19 -6.11
N GLU A 163 0.55 -6.07 -6.82
CA GLU A 163 -0.36 -7.17 -7.10
C GLU A 163 0.40 -8.28 -7.88
N HIS A 164 1.14 -7.93 -8.94
CA HIS A 164 1.95 -8.88 -9.69
C HIS A 164 3.03 -9.56 -8.82
N ARG A 165 3.75 -8.80 -8.00
CA ARG A 165 4.77 -9.36 -7.09
C ARG A 165 4.18 -10.27 -6.01
N ARG A 166 2.90 -10.07 -5.65
CA ARG A 166 2.17 -10.89 -4.66
C ARG A 166 1.39 -12.05 -5.27
N GLY A 167 1.60 -12.32 -6.56
CA GLY A 167 1.08 -13.51 -7.23
C GLY A 167 -0.32 -13.36 -7.81
N TRP A 168 -0.81 -12.12 -7.95
CA TRP A 168 -2.00 -11.86 -8.76
C TRP A 168 -1.70 -12.11 -10.23
N ARG A 169 -2.67 -12.66 -10.96
CA ARG A 169 -2.52 -13.07 -12.36
C ARG A 169 -3.61 -12.46 -13.22
N ALA A 170 -3.31 -12.16 -14.48
CA ALA A 170 -4.29 -11.62 -15.41
C ALA A 170 -5.52 -12.53 -15.56
N VAL A 171 -6.71 -11.94 -15.61
CA VAL A 171 -7.96 -12.65 -15.92
C VAL A 171 -8.06 -12.81 -17.44
N PRO A 172 -8.17 -14.03 -17.99
CA PRO A 172 -8.32 -14.24 -19.43
C PRO A 172 -9.54 -13.51 -19.98
N GLY A 173 -9.35 -12.67 -21.01
CA GLY A 173 -10.42 -11.87 -21.62
C GLY A 173 -10.96 -10.74 -20.73
N GLY A 174 -10.43 -10.55 -19.52
CA GLY A 174 -10.94 -9.60 -18.52
C GLY A 174 -10.41 -8.17 -18.65
N GLY A 175 -9.85 -7.78 -19.80
CA GLY A 175 -9.24 -6.46 -19.98
C GLY A 175 -8.09 -6.23 -19.01
N ARG A 176 -8.16 -5.16 -18.20
CA ARG A 176 -7.17 -4.80 -17.17
C ARG A 176 -7.56 -5.36 -15.79
N ALA A 177 -7.91 -6.63 -15.74
CA ALA A 177 -8.25 -7.32 -14.50
C ALA A 177 -7.20 -8.36 -14.12
N VAL A 178 -6.93 -8.45 -12.82
CA VAL A 178 -6.09 -9.49 -12.22
C VAL A 178 -6.88 -10.20 -11.13
N GLU A 179 -6.57 -11.47 -10.89
CA GLU A 179 -7.18 -12.28 -9.85
C GLU A 179 -6.14 -12.94 -8.96
N ARG A 180 -6.53 -13.20 -7.72
CA ARG A 180 -5.79 -14.03 -6.77
C ARG A 180 -6.76 -14.92 -6.02
N ARG A 181 -6.44 -16.21 -5.96
CA ARG A 181 -7.24 -17.18 -5.21
C ARG A 181 -6.80 -17.23 -3.75
N GLY A 182 -7.79 -17.22 -2.85
CA GLY A 182 -7.58 -17.51 -1.44
C GLY A 182 -7.33 -19.02 -1.22
N PRO A 183 -6.84 -19.43 -0.04
CA PRO A 183 -6.58 -20.84 0.26
C PRO A 183 -7.81 -21.75 0.17
N GLY A 184 -9.00 -21.22 0.41
CA GLY A 184 -10.27 -21.95 0.26
C GLY A 184 -10.82 -21.98 -1.17
N GLY A 185 -10.05 -21.51 -2.16
CA GLY A 185 -10.44 -21.48 -3.57
C GLY A 185 -11.23 -20.23 -4.01
N GLN A 186 -11.59 -19.36 -3.06
CA GLN A 186 -12.33 -18.12 -3.32
C GLN A 186 -11.54 -17.21 -4.25
N ARG A 187 -12.24 -16.60 -5.18
CA ARG A 187 -11.66 -15.79 -6.25
C ARG A 187 -11.84 -14.32 -5.91
N LEU A 188 -10.73 -13.65 -5.61
CA LEU A 188 -10.68 -12.20 -5.49
C LEU A 188 -10.20 -11.62 -6.82
N VAL A 189 -10.95 -10.69 -7.40
CA VAL A 189 -10.62 -9.99 -8.64
C VAL A 189 -10.42 -8.52 -8.34
N LEU A 190 -9.37 -7.95 -8.92
CA LEU A 190 -9.15 -6.52 -9.02
C LEU A 190 -9.29 -6.12 -10.48
N GLU A 191 -10.09 -5.10 -10.75
CA GLU A 191 -10.21 -4.47 -12.07
C GLU A 191 -9.62 -3.06 -12.01
N HIS A 192 -8.63 -2.77 -12.88
CA HIS A 192 -8.07 -1.44 -13.07
C HIS A 192 -8.92 -0.65 -14.09
N ARG A 193 -9.54 0.44 -13.63
CA ARG A 193 -10.52 1.24 -14.38
C ARG A 193 -9.93 2.53 -14.95
N GLY A 194 -8.60 2.67 -14.94
CA GLY A 194 -7.89 3.86 -15.40
C GLY A 194 -7.34 4.74 -14.27
N VAL A 195 -6.89 5.93 -14.65
CA VAL A 195 -6.25 6.90 -13.76
C VAL A 195 -6.99 8.24 -13.89
N ASP A 196 -7.38 8.83 -12.76
CA ASP A 196 -7.99 10.15 -12.67
C ASP A 196 -7.51 10.84 -11.38
N PHE A 197 -6.59 11.80 -11.53
CA PHE A 197 -6.00 12.53 -10.41
C PHE A 197 -6.98 13.49 -9.72
N GLY A 198 -8.14 13.77 -10.32
CA GLY A 198 -9.23 14.51 -9.69
C GLY A 198 -10.05 13.66 -8.72
N ARG A 199 -9.87 12.34 -8.73
CA ARG A 199 -10.59 11.41 -7.86
C ARG A 199 -9.86 11.14 -6.56
N HIS A 200 -10.64 10.80 -5.55
CA HIS A 200 -10.15 10.54 -4.21
C HIS A 200 -9.57 9.13 -4.07
N SER A 201 -8.42 8.89 -4.69
CA SER A 201 -7.72 7.60 -4.71
C SER A 201 -6.21 7.72 -4.46
N ILE A 202 -5.56 6.59 -4.20
CA ILE A 202 -4.10 6.51 -4.11
C ILE A 202 -3.54 6.60 -5.54
N GLU A 203 -2.67 7.59 -5.76
CA GLU A 203 -1.99 7.83 -7.04
C GLU A 203 -2.94 8.05 -8.23
N GLY A 204 -4.20 8.44 -7.99
CA GLY A 204 -5.21 8.62 -9.04
C GLY A 204 -5.75 7.30 -9.62
N VAL A 205 -5.25 6.15 -9.19
CA VAL A 205 -5.61 4.84 -9.75
C VAL A 205 -7.01 4.43 -9.29
N LEU A 206 -7.88 4.14 -10.26
CA LEU A 206 -9.25 3.69 -10.02
C LEU A 206 -9.31 2.17 -10.08
N VAL A 207 -9.71 1.54 -8.98
CA VAL A 207 -9.86 0.08 -8.89
C VAL A 207 -11.24 -0.32 -8.41
N ARG A 208 -11.68 -1.51 -8.82
CA ARG A 208 -12.86 -2.20 -8.32
C ARG A 208 -12.45 -3.60 -7.86
N TYR A 209 -13.01 -4.07 -6.76
CA TYR A 209 -12.77 -5.41 -6.24
C TYR A 209 -14.05 -6.23 -6.27
N GLU A 210 -13.92 -7.50 -6.65
CA GLU A 210 -15.01 -8.48 -6.64
C GLU A 210 -14.53 -9.75 -5.90
N LEU A 211 -15.40 -10.32 -5.07
CA LEU A 211 -15.17 -11.58 -4.38
C LEU A 211 -16.23 -12.60 -4.80
N ASP A 212 -15.81 -13.67 -5.46
CA ASP A 212 -16.69 -14.74 -5.95
C ASP A 212 -17.89 -14.23 -6.77
N GLY A 213 -17.69 -13.23 -7.64
CA GLY A 213 -18.77 -12.63 -8.44
C GLY A 213 -19.52 -11.49 -7.75
N VAL A 214 -19.24 -11.21 -6.48
CA VAL A 214 -19.92 -10.17 -5.69
C VAL A 214 -19.04 -8.93 -5.58
N ASP A 215 -19.60 -7.78 -5.94
CA ASP A 215 -18.89 -6.50 -5.87
C ASP A 215 -18.60 -6.08 -4.42
N LEU A 216 -17.40 -5.55 -4.20
CA LEU A 216 -16.98 -4.97 -2.92
C LEU A 216 -17.01 -3.43 -3.03
N GLU A 217 -18.21 -2.85 -3.10
CA GLU A 217 -18.47 -1.44 -3.47
C GLU A 217 -17.65 -0.41 -2.68
N ASP A 218 -17.50 -0.59 -1.36
CA ASP A 218 -16.76 0.35 -0.49
C ASP A 218 -15.26 0.01 -0.36
N VAL A 219 -14.75 -1.01 -1.03
CA VAL A 219 -13.37 -1.48 -0.86
C VAL A 219 -12.41 -0.80 -1.84
N GLY A 220 -11.49 0.01 -1.30
CA GLY A 220 -10.44 0.69 -2.07
C GLY A 220 -9.16 -0.13 -2.23
N TRP A 221 -8.95 -1.11 -1.35
CA TRP A 221 -7.85 -2.07 -1.40
C TRP A 221 -8.24 -3.38 -0.73
N ALA A 222 -7.85 -4.53 -1.27
CA ALA A 222 -8.03 -5.82 -0.62
C ALA A 222 -6.97 -6.85 -1.03
N ASP A 223 -6.62 -7.74 -0.10
CA ASP A 223 -5.86 -8.94 -0.42
C ASP A 223 -5.94 -10.01 0.68
N TRP A 224 -5.49 -11.22 0.37
CA TRP A 224 -5.34 -12.34 1.29
C TRP A 224 -4.11 -12.19 2.20
N ASP A 225 -4.31 -12.46 3.48
CA ASP A 225 -3.22 -12.70 4.43
C ASP A 225 -2.70 -14.16 4.38
N GLY A 226 -1.65 -14.44 5.15
CA GLY A 226 -1.05 -15.78 5.23
C GLY A 226 -1.94 -16.86 5.86
N ARG A 227 -3.05 -16.48 6.52
CA ARG A 227 -4.04 -17.41 7.11
C ARG A 227 -5.27 -17.59 6.23
N GLY A 228 -5.31 -16.97 5.05
CA GLY A 228 -6.44 -17.02 4.14
C GLY A 228 -7.63 -16.14 4.53
N ARG A 229 -7.42 -15.18 5.43
CA ARG A 229 -8.40 -14.13 5.74
C ARG A 229 -8.30 -13.03 4.70
N LEU A 230 -9.42 -12.37 4.42
CA LEU A 230 -9.45 -11.23 3.51
C LEU A 230 -9.18 -9.96 4.30
N LEU A 231 -8.08 -9.27 3.99
CA LEU A 231 -7.78 -7.94 4.48
C LEU A 231 -8.41 -6.93 3.53
N VAL A 232 -9.07 -5.91 4.07
CA VAL A 232 -9.66 -4.82 3.26
C VAL A 232 -9.32 -3.47 3.85
N ALA A 233 -9.20 -2.47 2.99
CA ALA A 233 -9.23 -1.06 3.35
C ALA A 233 -10.35 -0.37 2.56
N THR A 234 -11.22 0.35 3.27
CA THR A 234 -12.42 0.93 2.70
C THR A 234 -12.19 2.36 2.20
N ARG A 235 -13.07 2.83 1.32
CA ARG A 235 -13.10 4.22 0.86
C ARG A 235 -13.58 5.18 1.96
N GLN A 236 -14.22 4.64 3.00
CA GLN A 236 -14.57 5.37 4.23
C GLN A 236 -13.45 5.42 5.28
N GLY A 237 -12.23 4.96 4.97
CA GLY A 237 -11.09 5.11 5.89
C GLY A 237 -11.03 4.09 7.02
N GLU A 238 -11.61 2.90 6.83
CA GLU A 238 -11.53 1.78 7.77
C GLU A 238 -10.63 0.67 7.21
N VAL A 239 -9.85 0.00 8.06
CA VAL A 239 -9.25 -1.31 7.73
C VAL A 239 -9.98 -2.43 8.45
N ALA A 240 -10.17 -3.58 7.81
CA ALA A 240 -10.92 -4.70 8.39
C ALA A 240 -10.37 -6.07 7.99
N ILE A 241 -10.65 -7.07 8.85
CA ILE A 241 -10.41 -8.49 8.59
C ILE A 241 -11.75 -9.17 8.37
N LEU A 242 -11.89 -9.86 7.24
CA LEU A 242 -13.04 -10.68 6.91
C LEU A 242 -12.64 -12.16 6.91
N GLU A 243 -13.43 -12.98 7.58
CA GLU A 243 -13.28 -14.43 7.64
C GLU A 243 -14.47 -15.13 7.02
N HIS A 244 -14.23 -16.23 6.31
CA HIS A 244 -15.27 -17.06 5.74
C HIS A 244 -15.62 -18.22 6.68
N ARG A 245 -16.84 -18.22 7.22
CA ARG A 245 -17.40 -19.33 8.03
C ARG A 245 -18.79 -19.70 7.50
N GLY A 246 -18.81 -20.20 6.26
CA GLY A 246 -20.05 -20.42 5.47
C GLY A 246 -20.61 -19.13 4.85
N VAL A 247 -20.39 -17.99 5.52
CA VAL A 247 -20.59 -16.64 4.99
C VAL A 247 -19.40 -15.77 5.38
N TRP A 248 -19.12 -14.75 4.57
CA TRP A 248 -18.12 -13.74 4.90
C TRP A 248 -18.60 -12.88 6.06
N LYS A 249 -17.80 -12.82 7.13
CA LYS A 249 -18.06 -11.98 8.30
C LYS A 249 -16.86 -11.12 8.59
N ARG A 250 -17.11 -9.84 8.84
CA ARG A 250 -16.13 -8.94 9.45
C ARG A 250 -15.90 -9.38 10.89
N THR A 251 -14.68 -9.82 11.20
CA THR A 251 -14.31 -10.26 12.56
C THR A 251 -13.56 -9.19 13.34
N TRP A 252 -13.02 -8.20 12.64
CA TRP A 252 -12.33 -7.06 13.25
C TRP A 252 -12.32 -5.88 12.29
N SER A 253 -12.35 -4.66 12.82
CA SER A 253 -12.06 -3.44 12.07
C SER A 253 -11.49 -2.32 12.94
N HIS A 254 -10.91 -1.32 12.28
CA HIS A 254 -10.36 -0.13 12.91
C HIS A 254 -10.55 1.09 12.01
N ASP A 255 -11.12 2.15 12.58
CA ASP A 255 -11.37 3.44 11.93
C ASP A 255 -10.13 4.34 11.98
N LEU A 256 -9.73 4.90 10.84
CA LEU A 256 -8.57 5.78 10.68
C LEU A 256 -8.93 7.25 10.36
N ASN A 257 -10.21 7.63 10.41
CA ASN A 257 -10.65 8.98 10.06
C ASN A 257 -10.11 10.05 11.02
N GLY A 258 -10.21 9.82 12.32
CA GLY A 258 -9.91 10.82 13.37
C GLY A 258 -8.43 11.10 13.65
N LEU A 259 -7.50 10.59 12.84
CA LEU A 259 -6.07 10.80 13.06
C LEU A 259 -5.60 12.14 12.50
N GLU A 260 -4.99 12.95 13.35
CA GLU A 260 -4.41 14.26 13.03
C GLU A 260 -2.88 14.19 12.96
N PRO A 261 -2.22 14.95 12.05
CA PRO A 261 -0.77 14.95 11.95
C PRO A 261 -0.07 15.31 13.26
N ASP A 262 0.76 14.38 13.75
CA ASP A 262 1.59 14.56 14.94
C ASP A 262 3.00 14.02 14.67
N PRO A 263 3.82 14.71 13.84
CA PRO A 263 5.13 14.23 13.46
C PRO A 263 6.08 14.15 14.65
N THR A 264 6.44 12.92 15.01
CA THR A 264 7.44 12.62 16.03
C THR A 264 8.70 12.04 15.39
N PRO A 265 9.89 12.29 15.97
CA PRO A 265 11.12 11.65 15.53
C PRO A 265 11.01 10.13 15.65
N SER A 266 11.54 9.39 14.67
CA SER A 266 11.59 7.93 14.76
C SER A 266 12.32 7.49 16.04
N PRO A 267 11.90 6.40 16.69
CA PRO A 267 12.57 5.86 17.88
C PRO A 267 13.98 5.36 17.54
N GLU A 268 14.84 5.23 18.54
CA GLU A 268 16.25 4.86 18.34
C GLU A 268 16.42 3.57 17.53
N TRP A 269 15.61 2.54 17.82
CA TRP A 269 15.65 1.25 17.12
C TRP A 269 15.35 1.38 15.62
N ALA A 270 14.65 2.43 15.19
CA ALA A 270 14.29 2.67 13.79
C ALA A 270 15.37 3.41 12.99
N ARG A 271 16.46 3.87 13.65
CA ARG A 271 17.51 4.73 13.05
C ARG A 271 18.78 3.98 12.64
N ALA A 272 18.86 2.68 12.87
CA ALA A 272 19.99 1.82 12.52
C ALA A 272 19.51 0.46 11.98
N TRP A 273 20.40 -0.31 11.33
CA TRP A 273 20.13 -1.64 10.78
C TRP A 273 19.80 -2.71 11.80
#